data_AF-A0A5F8AIH6-F1
#
_entry.id   AF-A0A5F8AIH6-F1
#
_cell.length_a   1.000
_cell.length_b   1.000
_cell.length_c   1.000
_cell.angle_alpha   90.00
_cell.angle_beta   90.00
_cell.angle_gamma   90.00
#
_symmetry.space_group_name_H-M   'P 1'
#
loop_
_entity.id
_entity.type
_entity.pdbx_description
1 polymer ?
#
loop_
_entity_poly.entity_id
_entity_poly.type
_entity_poly.pdbx_seq_one_letter_code
_entity_poly.pdbx_strand_id
1 'polypeptide(L)'
;ERKQESKAQVAHRGQVNAHTSKEGTEPEFEYLKMLKIEHKDNKVDWLFNRNQVYYIASTNKNRRKIWPVANADQRPAELHAWKAEEGKVRAPAVITTKQVPISLPIILMTEAEPDKIFSNEHSYHLNSMQINSDHTTKVSIRDLRISLWNFQFSNKSINIWDIKPSNVHFLTELITYSHYYPFHCNTFKYEPRNGDLGICNLKNSPGCSRLTFFFKEKEDRSDRNFIRQRISSFSDHNFTNSCKYFMRRHYQTYKTWHTNLGNRPFKTPQRHIYITQKKCAYNSNNCTGDKFKWVWNRSEKKHATGSYTNFFKRFKRQTPQDFTLESKRKNSVPRMTLSPKKICINKKRKKFQLSIDSILFS
;
A
#
# COMPACT_ATOMS: atom_id res chain seq x y z
N GLU A 1 -35.21 -28.73 -19.12
CA GLU A 1 -34.12 -28.17 -19.94
C GLU A 1 -34.11 -26.65 -19.82
N ARG A 2 -33.06 -26.06 -19.24
CA ARG A 2 -32.75 -24.62 -19.35
C ARG A 2 -31.28 -24.50 -19.73
N LYS A 3 -31.02 -24.38 -21.03
CA LYS A 3 -29.69 -24.09 -21.57
C LYS A 3 -29.24 -22.72 -21.05
N GLN A 4 -28.22 -22.70 -20.21
CA GLN A 4 -27.43 -21.49 -19.96
C GLN A 4 -26.49 -21.30 -21.16
N GLU A 5 -26.90 -20.47 -22.11
CA GLU A 5 -26.00 -20.00 -23.17
C GLU A 5 -24.94 -19.08 -22.55
N SER A 6 -23.70 -19.56 -22.51
CA SER A 6 -22.53 -18.75 -22.20
C SER A 6 -22.25 -17.79 -23.37
N LYS A 7 -22.82 -16.59 -23.34
CA LYS A 7 -22.34 -15.51 -24.22
C LYS A 7 -20.96 -15.10 -23.75
N ALA A 8 -19.93 -15.45 -24.52
CA ALA A 8 -18.59 -14.89 -24.39
C ALA A 8 -18.68 -13.35 -24.51
N GLN A 9 -18.72 -12.65 -23.38
CA GLN A 9 -18.68 -11.20 -23.37
C GLN A 9 -17.29 -10.75 -23.84
N VAL A 10 -17.24 -10.13 -25.01
CA VAL A 10 -16.05 -9.45 -25.51
C VAL A 10 -15.67 -8.36 -24.51
N ALA A 11 -14.52 -8.51 -23.84
CA ALA A 11 -14.04 -7.57 -22.83
C ALA A 11 -13.75 -6.20 -23.48
N HIS A 12 -14.66 -5.24 -23.31
CA HIS A 12 -14.43 -3.87 -23.73
C HIS A 12 -13.33 -3.22 -22.87
N ARG A 13 -12.23 -2.81 -23.50
CA ARG A 13 -11.07 -2.09 -22.90
C ARG A 13 -11.49 -1.12 -21.79
N GLY A 14 -11.31 -1.48 -20.51
CA GLY A 14 -11.56 -0.58 -19.37
C GLY A 14 -12.86 -0.77 -18.58
N GLN A 15 -13.64 -1.83 -18.82
CA GLN A 15 -14.50 -2.40 -17.78
C GLN A 15 -13.65 -3.33 -16.91
N VAL A 16 -13.63 -3.08 -15.60
CA VAL A 16 -12.99 -3.95 -14.61
C VAL A 16 -14.08 -4.73 -13.92
N ASN A 17 -14.19 -6.01 -14.25
CA ASN A 17 -15.11 -6.93 -13.60
C ASN A 17 -14.41 -7.60 -12.41
N ALA A 18 -15.20 -8.07 -11.44
CA ALA A 18 -14.65 -8.85 -10.33
C ALA A 18 -13.99 -10.13 -10.89
N HIS A 19 -12.71 -10.33 -10.57
CA HIS A 19 -11.96 -11.53 -10.96
C HIS A 19 -12.04 -12.60 -9.87
N THR A 20 -11.85 -12.21 -8.60
CA THR A 20 -11.90 -13.10 -7.44
C THR A 20 -12.31 -12.37 -6.17
N SER A 21 -13.01 -13.05 -5.27
CA SER A 21 -13.27 -12.62 -3.89
C SER A 21 -12.86 -13.71 -2.91
N LYS A 22 -11.98 -13.36 -1.96
CA LYS A 22 -11.57 -14.21 -0.84
C LYS A 22 -11.57 -13.38 0.44
N GLU A 23 -11.90 -14.01 1.56
CA GLU A 23 -11.78 -13.39 2.88
C GLU A 23 -10.30 -13.30 3.29
N GLY A 24 -9.88 -12.13 3.78
CA GLY A 24 -8.46 -11.85 4.06
C GLY A 24 -7.93 -12.51 5.33
N THR A 25 -8.21 -11.90 6.49
CA THR A 25 -7.67 -12.35 7.78
C THR A 25 -8.77 -12.43 8.83
N GLU A 26 -8.90 -13.57 9.52
CA GLU A 26 -9.87 -13.78 10.60
C GLU A 26 -9.45 -13.14 11.95
N PRO A 27 -10.42 -12.78 12.82
CA PRO A 27 -10.23 -12.38 14.21
C PRO A 27 -9.43 -13.31 15.09
N GLU A 28 -8.29 -12.80 15.55
CA GLU A 28 -7.49 -13.39 16.61
C GLU A 28 -7.52 -12.48 17.83
N PHE A 29 -7.78 -13.11 18.98
CA PHE A 29 -7.77 -12.46 20.27
C PHE A 29 -6.51 -12.90 21.02
N GLU A 30 -5.65 -11.95 21.38
CA GLU A 30 -4.50 -12.26 22.23
C GLU A 30 -4.94 -12.22 23.69
N TYR A 31 -5.40 -13.37 24.19
CA TYR A 31 -6.01 -13.50 25.53
C TYR A 31 -5.13 -12.93 26.65
N LEU A 32 -3.81 -13.09 26.56
CA LEU A 32 -2.85 -12.62 27.57
C LEU A 32 -2.68 -11.09 27.61
N LYS A 33 -2.94 -10.39 26.49
CA LYS A 33 -2.86 -8.92 26.44
C LYS A 33 -4.23 -8.25 26.50
N MET A 34 -5.32 -9.03 26.50
CA MET A 34 -6.70 -8.54 26.33
C MET A 34 -6.83 -7.51 25.19
N LEU A 35 -6.04 -7.70 24.12
CA LEU A 35 -6.01 -6.81 22.97
C LEU A 35 -6.66 -7.50 21.78
N LYS A 36 -7.73 -6.89 21.27
CA LYS A 36 -8.31 -7.27 19.98
C LYS A 36 -7.37 -6.82 18.87
N ILE A 37 -6.82 -7.76 18.11
CA ILE A 37 -6.04 -7.46 16.91
C ILE A 37 -7.05 -7.12 15.82
N GLU A 38 -6.97 -5.94 15.20
CA GLU A 38 -7.90 -5.55 14.13
C GLU A 38 -7.64 -6.34 12.82
N HIS A 39 -8.69 -6.61 12.04
CA HIS A 39 -8.63 -7.37 10.76
C HIS A 39 -8.33 -6.53 9.53
N LYS A 40 -8.23 -5.22 9.71
CA LYS A 40 -8.10 -4.31 8.58
C LYS A 40 -6.72 -4.52 7.95
N ASP A 41 -6.72 -5.07 6.73
CA ASP A 41 -5.51 -5.12 5.92
C ASP A 41 -5.01 -3.68 5.71
N ASN A 42 -3.82 -3.41 6.22
CA ASN A 42 -3.21 -2.09 6.18
C ASN A 42 -2.63 -1.78 4.78
N LYS A 43 -2.23 -2.83 4.04
CA LYS A 43 -1.63 -2.71 2.71
C LYS A 43 -1.78 -4.00 1.91
N VAL A 44 -1.99 -3.86 0.60
CA VAL A 44 -1.99 -4.94 -0.38
C VAL A 44 -1.05 -4.55 -1.53
N ASP A 45 -0.09 -5.41 -1.84
CA ASP A 45 0.88 -5.18 -2.91
C ASP A 45 0.96 -6.41 -3.83
N TRP A 46 1.06 -6.19 -5.14
CA TRP A 46 1.39 -7.24 -6.10
C TRP A 46 2.86 -7.66 -5.94
N LEU A 47 3.12 -8.97 -5.95
CA LEU A 47 4.44 -9.54 -6.11
C LEU A 47 4.67 -9.89 -7.59
N PHE A 48 5.92 -10.16 -7.94
CA PHE A 48 6.30 -10.52 -9.31
C PHE A 48 5.60 -11.81 -9.74
N ASN A 49 5.08 -11.81 -10.98
CA ASN A 49 4.50 -13.00 -11.58
C ASN A 49 5.62 -14.02 -11.81
N ARG A 50 5.41 -15.25 -11.34
CA ARG A 50 6.25 -16.40 -11.67
C ARG A 50 5.34 -17.48 -12.23
N ASN A 51 5.73 -18.03 -13.37
CA ASN A 51 5.10 -19.23 -13.94
C ASN A 51 3.58 -19.11 -14.11
N GLN A 52 3.09 -17.99 -14.66
CA GLN A 52 1.66 -17.71 -14.89
C GLN A 52 0.80 -17.58 -13.62
N VAL A 53 1.42 -17.66 -12.44
CA VAL A 53 0.79 -17.40 -11.15
C VAL A 53 1.09 -15.96 -10.74
N TYR A 54 0.03 -15.20 -10.48
CA TYR A 54 0.17 -13.91 -9.83
C TYR A 54 0.27 -14.11 -8.34
N TYR A 55 1.03 -13.26 -7.67
CA TYR A 55 1.15 -13.33 -6.22
C TYR A 55 0.75 -11.98 -5.63
N ILE A 56 -0.09 -12.02 -4.61
CA ILE A 56 -0.53 -10.84 -3.86
C ILE A 56 -0.04 -10.97 -2.44
N ALA A 57 0.49 -9.91 -1.84
CA ALA A 57 0.73 -9.87 -0.42
C ALA A 57 -0.28 -8.97 0.27
N SER A 58 -0.93 -9.49 1.32
CA SER A 58 -1.71 -8.67 2.25
C SER A 58 -0.99 -8.57 3.59
N THR A 59 -1.01 -7.38 4.20
CA THR A 59 -0.41 -7.13 5.51
C THR A 59 -1.44 -6.61 6.50
N ASN A 60 -1.52 -7.25 7.65
CA ASN A 60 -2.22 -6.77 8.84
C ASN A 60 -1.17 -6.28 9.89
N LYS A 61 -1.59 -5.61 10.98
CA LYS A 61 -0.75 -5.08 12.08
C LYS A 61 0.32 -6.06 12.57
N ASN A 62 0.03 -7.37 12.56
CA ASN A 62 0.92 -8.38 13.12
C ASN A 62 1.41 -9.44 12.11
N ARG A 63 0.76 -9.57 10.94
CA ARG A 63 1.02 -10.69 10.02
C ARG A 63 1.05 -10.25 8.57
N ARG A 64 1.77 -11.01 7.73
CA ARG A 64 1.68 -10.94 6.27
C ARG A 64 1.28 -12.30 5.72
N LYS A 65 0.34 -12.30 4.79
CA LYS A 65 -0.04 -13.46 3.98
C LYS A 65 0.38 -13.24 2.53
N ILE A 66 0.85 -14.29 1.87
CA ILE A 66 1.11 -14.32 0.43
C ILE A 66 0.07 -15.21 -0.22
N TRP A 67 -0.61 -14.69 -1.22
CA TRP A 67 -1.70 -15.30 -1.96
C TRP A 67 -1.24 -15.57 -3.39
N PRO A 68 -0.86 -16.79 -3.76
CA PRO A 68 -0.90 -17.22 -5.15
C PRO A 68 -2.32 -17.03 -5.71
N VAL A 69 -2.41 -16.49 -6.91
CA VAL A 69 -3.63 -16.30 -7.68
C VAL A 69 -3.33 -16.92 -9.04
N ALA A 70 -3.82 -18.13 -9.23
CA ALA A 70 -3.65 -18.90 -10.44
C ALA A 70 -5.02 -19.20 -11.04
N ASN A 71 -5.08 -19.25 -12.36
CA ASN A 71 -6.24 -19.76 -13.05
C ASN A 71 -6.07 -21.28 -13.22
N ALA A 72 -7.05 -22.04 -12.74
CA ALA A 72 -7.14 -23.47 -12.93
C ALA A 72 -8.22 -23.75 -13.98
N ASP A 73 -7.81 -24.34 -15.10
CA ASP A 73 -8.67 -24.84 -16.18
C ASP A 73 -8.68 -26.37 -16.25
N GLN A 74 -8.01 -27.02 -15.31
CA GLN A 74 -7.85 -28.47 -15.23
C GLN A 74 -8.05 -28.95 -13.79
N ARG A 75 -8.75 -30.08 -13.64
CA ARG A 75 -8.80 -30.83 -12.37
C ARG A 75 -8.40 -32.28 -12.60
N PRO A 76 -7.78 -32.95 -11.63
CA PRO A 76 -7.60 -34.39 -11.72
C PRO A 76 -8.96 -35.08 -11.81
N ALA A 77 -9.10 -36.03 -12.74
CA ALA A 77 -10.23 -36.95 -12.74
C ALA A 77 -10.28 -37.65 -11.37
N GLU A 78 -11.46 -37.68 -10.77
CA GLU A 78 -11.70 -38.52 -9.60
C GLU A 78 -11.67 -40.00 -10.02
N LEU A 79 -10.47 -40.56 -10.12
CA LEU A 79 -10.28 -42.00 -10.28
C LEU A 79 -10.28 -42.63 -8.89
N HIS A 80 -11.47 -43.04 -8.44
CA HIS A 80 -11.58 -43.84 -7.22
C HIS A 80 -11.32 -45.31 -7.57
N ALA A 81 -10.06 -45.71 -7.79
CA ALA A 81 -9.71 -47.12 -8.05
C ALA A 81 -10.22 -48.08 -6.94
N TRP A 82 -10.43 -47.52 -5.76
CA TRP A 82 -10.91 -48.14 -4.52
C TRP A 82 -12.41 -47.94 -4.27
N LYS A 83 -13.18 -47.25 -5.12
CA LYS A 83 -14.66 -47.22 -5.03
C LYS A 83 -15.29 -48.00 -6.18
N ALA A 84 -16.32 -48.79 -5.89
CA ALA A 84 -17.22 -49.33 -6.90
C ALA A 84 -18.13 -48.22 -7.46
N GLU A 85 -18.77 -48.46 -8.60
CA GLU A 85 -19.72 -47.51 -9.23
C GLU A 85 -20.87 -47.10 -8.28
N GLU A 86 -21.17 -47.93 -7.28
CA GLU A 86 -22.16 -47.67 -6.23
C GLU A 86 -21.61 -46.93 -4.98
N GLY A 87 -20.37 -46.42 -5.03
CA GLY A 87 -19.76 -45.65 -3.94
C GLY A 87 -19.22 -46.47 -2.76
N LYS A 88 -19.39 -47.79 -2.75
CA LYS A 88 -18.79 -48.70 -1.74
C LYS A 88 -17.30 -48.90 -1.97
N VAL A 89 -16.52 -48.93 -0.88
CA VAL A 89 -15.06 -49.14 -0.93
C VAL A 89 -14.77 -50.61 -1.28
N ARG A 90 -13.94 -50.84 -2.30
CA ARG A 90 -13.48 -52.17 -2.71
C ARG A 90 -12.48 -52.72 -1.69
N ALA A 91 -12.58 -54.01 -1.36
CA ALA A 91 -11.63 -54.66 -0.47
C ALA A 91 -10.19 -54.60 -1.06
N PRO A 92 -9.15 -54.38 -0.23
CA PRO A 92 -7.77 -54.18 -0.71
C PRO A 92 -7.25 -55.30 -1.63
N ALA A 93 -7.70 -56.54 -1.42
CA ALA A 93 -7.31 -57.72 -2.20
C ALA A 93 -7.80 -57.70 -3.67
N VAL A 94 -8.77 -56.85 -4.02
CA VAL A 94 -9.38 -56.76 -5.36
C VAL A 94 -8.68 -55.72 -6.24
N ILE A 95 -7.80 -54.89 -5.67
CA ILE A 95 -7.11 -53.82 -6.40
C ILE A 95 -5.86 -54.41 -7.07
N THR A 96 -6.02 -54.86 -8.32
CA THR A 96 -4.94 -55.51 -9.09
C THR A 96 -4.06 -54.54 -9.87
N THR A 97 -4.52 -53.30 -10.10
CA THR A 97 -3.79 -52.30 -10.90
C THR A 97 -3.83 -50.92 -10.25
N LYS A 98 -2.69 -50.21 -10.30
CA LYS A 98 -2.61 -48.80 -9.90
C LYS A 98 -3.03 -47.93 -11.08
N GLN A 99 -4.02 -47.07 -10.88
CA GLN A 99 -4.43 -46.08 -11.89
C GLN A 99 -3.89 -44.70 -11.52
N VAL A 100 -3.46 -43.94 -12.53
CA VAL A 100 -3.01 -42.56 -12.38
C VAL A 100 -4.13 -41.64 -12.86
N PRO A 101 -4.52 -40.61 -12.08
CA PRO A 101 -5.57 -39.67 -12.49
C PRO A 101 -5.22 -38.95 -13.78
N ILE A 102 -6.16 -38.92 -14.72
CA ILE A 102 -6.07 -38.15 -15.97
C ILE A 102 -6.58 -36.73 -15.70
N SER A 103 -5.92 -35.72 -16.24
CA SER A 103 -6.39 -34.33 -16.12
C SER A 103 -7.64 -34.11 -16.99
N LEU A 104 -8.72 -33.60 -16.40
CA LEU A 104 -9.96 -33.24 -17.09
C LEU A 104 -10.10 -31.72 -17.19
N PRO A 105 -10.52 -31.18 -18.35
CA PRO A 105 -10.80 -29.76 -18.47
C PRO A 105 -11.98 -29.34 -17.60
N ILE A 106 -11.89 -28.17 -16.98
CA ILE A 106 -12.95 -27.55 -16.18
C ILE A 106 -13.21 -26.12 -16.63
N ILE A 107 -14.35 -25.57 -16.19
CA ILE A 107 -14.62 -24.13 -16.28
C ILE A 107 -13.50 -23.40 -15.54
N LEU A 108 -12.93 -22.36 -16.16
CA LEU A 108 -11.86 -21.54 -15.60
C LEU A 108 -12.25 -21.04 -14.21
N MET A 109 -11.55 -21.52 -13.18
CA MET A 109 -11.69 -21.06 -11.80
C MET A 109 -10.40 -20.36 -11.37
N THR A 110 -10.51 -19.38 -10.49
CA THR A 110 -9.32 -18.76 -9.90
C THR A 110 -9.18 -19.21 -8.45
N GLU A 111 -8.09 -19.88 -8.16
CA GLU A 111 -7.76 -20.36 -6.83
C GLU A 111 -6.83 -19.36 -6.13
N ALA A 112 -7.13 -19.07 -4.87
CA ALA A 112 -6.34 -18.18 -4.03
C ALA A 112 -6.40 -18.65 -2.58
N GLU A 113 -5.36 -19.37 -2.17
CA GLU A 113 -5.13 -19.82 -0.79
C GLU A 113 -3.78 -19.29 -0.30
N PRO A 114 -3.64 -18.93 0.99
CA PRO A 114 -2.41 -18.33 1.48
C PRO A 114 -1.29 -19.38 1.55
N ASP A 115 -0.29 -19.24 0.70
CA ASP A 115 0.87 -20.14 0.63
C ASP A 115 1.80 -19.98 1.85
N LYS A 116 2.03 -18.73 2.28
CA LYS A 116 2.94 -18.43 3.39
C LYS A 116 2.40 -17.37 4.34
N ILE A 117 2.47 -17.68 5.62
CA ILE A 117 2.15 -16.78 6.74
C ILE A 117 3.46 -16.45 7.47
N PHE A 118 3.70 -15.16 7.67
CA PHE A 118 4.86 -14.67 8.42
C PHE A 118 4.35 -14.00 9.70
N SER A 119 4.68 -14.60 10.84
CA SER A 119 4.22 -14.19 12.17
C SER A 119 5.38 -14.17 13.19
N ASN A 120 5.15 -13.50 14.32
CA ASN A 120 5.78 -13.79 15.62
C ASN A 120 7.19 -13.30 15.97
N GLU A 121 7.83 -12.38 15.24
CA GLU A 121 9.14 -11.83 15.70
C GLU A 121 9.10 -10.42 16.30
N HIS A 122 7.94 -9.79 16.50
CA HIS A 122 7.93 -8.33 16.65
C HIS A 122 7.02 -7.73 17.69
N SER A 123 7.66 -7.01 18.62
CA SER A 123 7.06 -6.26 19.73
C SER A 123 6.44 -4.91 19.36
N TYR A 124 6.44 -4.52 18.08
CA TYR A 124 6.02 -3.19 17.60
C TYR A 124 5.03 -3.30 16.44
N HIS A 125 4.19 -2.28 16.19
CA HIS A 125 3.21 -2.32 15.11
C HIS A 125 3.86 -2.40 13.73
N LEU A 126 3.33 -3.25 12.84
CA LEU A 126 3.73 -3.27 11.45
C LEU A 126 3.10 -2.09 10.71
N ASN A 127 3.93 -1.12 10.32
CA ASN A 127 3.50 0.04 9.54
C ASN A 127 3.39 -0.30 8.05
N SER A 128 4.38 -1.02 7.52
CA SER A 128 4.34 -1.50 6.15
C SER A 128 5.29 -2.67 5.94
N MET A 129 5.07 -3.39 4.84
CA MET A 129 6.00 -4.40 4.37
C MET A 129 6.20 -4.24 2.87
N GLN A 130 7.41 -4.50 2.39
CA GLN A 130 7.80 -4.25 1.02
C GLN A 130 8.68 -5.38 0.50
N ILE A 131 8.73 -5.53 -0.83
CA ILE A 131 9.60 -6.49 -1.49
C ILE A 131 10.85 -5.76 -1.92
N ASN A 132 11.98 -6.43 -1.83
CA ASN A 132 13.21 -5.90 -2.40
C ASN A 132 13.28 -6.16 -3.91
N SER A 133 14.09 -5.39 -4.62
CA SER A 133 14.29 -5.53 -6.07
C SER A 133 15.05 -6.80 -6.47
N ASP A 134 15.63 -7.53 -5.51
CA ASP A 134 16.26 -8.84 -5.73
C ASP A 134 15.27 -10.01 -5.85
N HIS A 135 13.97 -9.77 -5.62
CA HIS A 135 12.89 -10.78 -5.64
C HIS A 135 13.10 -11.98 -4.70
N THR A 136 14.03 -11.91 -3.77
CA THR A 136 14.36 -12.98 -2.80
C THR A 136 14.19 -12.51 -1.37
N THR A 137 14.32 -11.20 -1.15
CA THR A 137 14.16 -10.59 0.16
C THR A 137 12.99 -9.62 0.20
N LYS A 138 12.54 -9.36 1.42
CA LYS A 138 11.44 -8.45 1.74
C LYS A 138 11.74 -7.77 3.07
N VAL A 139 11.15 -6.60 3.28
CA VAL A 139 11.41 -5.80 4.48
C VAL A 139 10.12 -5.47 5.20
N SER A 140 10.14 -5.67 6.52
CA SER A 140 9.11 -5.19 7.43
C SER A 140 9.56 -3.92 8.12
N ILE A 141 8.69 -2.91 8.11
CA ILE A 141 8.91 -1.61 8.69
C ILE A 141 7.94 -1.45 9.85
N ARG A 142 8.48 -1.23 11.04
CA ARG A 142 7.74 -1.07 12.28
C ARG A 142 8.07 0.26 12.91
N ASP A 143 7.36 0.59 13.99
CA ASP A 143 7.52 1.87 14.69
C ASP A 143 8.97 2.19 15.07
N LEU A 144 9.79 1.19 15.42
CA LEU A 144 11.17 1.38 15.87
C LEU A 144 12.22 0.53 15.15
N ARG A 145 11.80 -0.41 14.30
CA ARG A 145 12.69 -1.39 13.69
C ARG A 145 12.40 -1.62 12.22
N ILE A 146 13.45 -1.89 11.45
CA ILE A 146 13.37 -2.38 10.08
C ILE A 146 14.06 -3.73 10.02
N SER A 147 13.32 -4.76 9.61
CA SER A 147 13.83 -6.13 9.52
C SER A 147 13.78 -6.65 8.08
N LEU A 148 14.86 -7.28 7.64
CA LEU A 148 15.02 -7.96 6.37
C LEU A 148 14.69 -9.45 6.53
N TRP A 149 13.94 -9.97 5.58
CA TRP A 149 13.48 -11.35 5.55
C TRP A 149 13.79 -11.96 4.19
N ASN A 150 14.00 -13.27 4.17
CA ASN A 150 14.07 -14.05 2.94
C ASN A 150 12.70 -14.71 2.68
N PHE A 151 12.25 -14.81 1.42
CA PHE A 151 11.00 -15.53 1.08
C PHE A 151 11.06 -17.04 1.35
N GLN A 152 12.25 -17.62 1.41
CA GLN A 152 12.47 -19.04 1.70
C GLN A 152 12.28 -19.34 3.19
N PHE A 153 12.67 -18.42 4.08
CA PHE A 153 12.63 -18.63 5.53
C PHE A 153 11.54 -17.75 6.16
N SER A 154 10.45 -18.36 6.62
CA SER A 154 9.31 -17.64 7.18
C SER A 154 9.44 -17.26 8.66
N ASN A 155 10.36 -17.90 9.37
CA ASN A 155 10.53 -17.81 10.81
C ASN A 155 11.82 -17.09 11.25
N LYS A 156 12.58 -16.51 10.32
CA LYS A 156 13.83 -15.79 10.63
C LYS A 156 13.88 -14.45 9.92
N SER A 157 14.20 -13.40 10.67
CA SER A 157 14.51 -12.08 10.13
C SER A 157 15.84 -11.54 10.68
N ILE A 158 16.44 -10.62 9.93
CA ILE A 158 17.62 -9.87 10.35
C ILE A 158 17.20 -8.43 10.60
N ASN A 159 17.49 -7.89 11.77
CA ASN A 159 17.29 -6.47 12.03
C ASN A 159 18.37 -5.65 11.32
N ILE A 160 17.96 -4.79 10.38
CA ILE A 160 18.89 -3.95 9.61
C ILE A 160 18.93 -2.52 10.14
N TRP A 161 17.97 -2.11 10.97
CA TRP A 161 17.96 -0.80 11.61
C TRP A 161 17.07 -0.79 12.86
N ASP A 162 17.62 -0.34 13.98
CA ASP A 162 16.93 -0.23 15.28
C ASP A 162 17.13 1.17 15.85
N ILE A 163 16.04 1.91 16.04
CA ILE A 163 16.06 3.23 16.69
C ILE A 163 15.57 3.18 18.13
N LYS A 164 15.34 1.98 18.68
CA LYS A 164 14.91 1.82 20.06
C LYS A 164 15.98 2.41 21.00
N PRO A 165 15.65 3.43 21.82
CA PRO A 165 16.57 3.93 22.83
C PRO A 165 16.77 2.90 23.94
N SER A 166 17.91 2.97 24.64
CA SER A 166 18.21 2.11 25.79
C SER A 166 17.14 2.20 26.88
N ASN A 167 16.55 3.39 27.06
CA ASN A 167 15.42 3.62 27.95
C ASN A 167 14.22 4.16 27.15
N VAL A 168 13.09 3.44 27.26
CA VAL A 168 11.84 3.72 26.53
C VAL A 168 11.25 5.08 26.91
N HIS A 169 11.53 5.61 28.12
CA HIS A 169 11.07 6.94 28.52
C HIS A 169 11.65 8.07 27.65
N PHE A 170 12.80 7.86 27.00
CA PHE A 170 13.41 8.83 26.08
C PHE A 170 12.96 8.63 24.63
N LEU A 171 11.89 7.88 24.39
CA LEU A 171 11.39 7.66 23.04
C LEU A 171 10.80 8.94 22.44
N THR A 172 11.58 9.57 21.57
CA THR A 172 11.22 10.82 20.88
C THR A 172 10.84 10.58 19.41
N GLU A 173 11.34 9.51 18.80
CA GLU A 173 11.23 9.27 17.37
C GLU A 173 10.59 7.91 17.06
N LEU A 174 9.76 7.88 16.01
CA LEU A 174 9.23 6.66 15.40
C LEU A 174 9.52 6.68 13.90
N ILE A 175 9.72 5.52 13.30
CA ILE A 175 9.80 5.33 11.86
C ILE A 175 8.39 5.46 11.29
N THR A 176 8.14 6.56 10.57
CA THR A 176 6.85 6.81 9.93
C THR A 176 6.77 6.17 8.56
N TYR A 177 7.92 6.02 7.90
CA TYR A 177 8.02 5.48 6.56
C TYR A 177 9.39 4.88 6.27
N SER A 178 9.43 3.86 5.42
CA SER A 178 10.65 3.41 4.75
C SER A 178 10.30 2.82 3.39
N HIS A 179 11.23 2.88 2.43
CA HIS A 179 11.06 2.21 1.14
C HIS A 179 12.36 1.86 0.44
N TYR A 180 12.40 0.67 -0.14
CA TYR A 180 13.54 0.23 -0.96
C TYR A 180 13.63 1.00 -2.26
N TYR A 181 14.85 1.13 -2.77
CA TYR A 181 15.04 1.60 -4.12
C TYR A 181 14.57 0.53 -5.12
N PRO A 182 13.67 0.86 -6.05
CA PRO A 182 13.16 -0.09 -7.04
C PRO A 182 14.22 -0.76 -7.93
N PHE A 183 15.38 -0.13 -8.11
CA PHE A 183 16.47 -0.66 -8.95
C PHE A 183 17.76 -1.01 -8.18
N HIS A 184 17.81 -0.70 -6.88
CA HIS A 184 19.00 -0.95 -6.06
C HIS A 184 18.62 -1.71 -4.79
N CYS A 185 18.88 -3.02 -4.80
CA CYS A 185 18.45 -3.93 -3.75
C CYS A 185 19.14 -3.71 -2.39
N ASN A 186 20.24 -2.96 -2.39
CA ASN A 186 21.01 -2.62 -1.20
C ASN A 186 20.65 -1.24 -0.62
N THR A 187 19.80 -0.46 -1.30
CA THR A 187 19.55 0.93 -0.92
C THR A 187 18.10 1.09 -0.50
N PHE A 188 17.87 1.73 0.64
CA PHE A 188 16.53 2.10 1.07
C PHE A 188 16.53 3.48 1.71
N LYS A 189 15.39 4.15 1.63
CA LYS A 189 15.13 5.40 2.35
C LYS A 189 14.27 5.13 3.57
N TYR A 190 14.43 5.93 4.60
CA TYR A 190 13.53 5.91 5.74
C TYR A 190 13.30 7.33 6.25
N GLU A 191 12.22 7.50 6.98
CA GLU A 191 11.85 8.78 7.57
C GLU A 191 11.37 8.59 9.00
N PRO A 192 12.03 9.23 9.99
CA PRO A 192 11.51 9.35 11.34
C PRO A 192 10.39 10.41 11.40
N ARG A 193 9.71 10.49 12.54
CA ARG A 193 8.65 11.48 12.81
C ARG A 193 9.13 12.93 12.69
N ASN A 194 10.41 13.19 12.95
CA ASN A 194 11.00 14.52 12.80
C ASN A 194 11.00 15.03 11.34
N GLY A 195 10.75 14.15 10.36
CA GLY A 195 10.63 14.50 8.95
C GLY A 195 11.92 14.44 8.14
N ASP A 196 13.04 14.07 8.77
CA ASP A 196 14.33 13.95 8.11
C ASP A 196 14.40 12.65 7.29
N LEU A 197 14.55 12.75 5.97
CA LEU A 197 14.71 11.54 5.15
C LEU A 197 16.17 11.13 5.12
N GLY A 198 16.43 9.93 5.64
CA GLY A 198 17.71 9.24 5.51
C GLY A 198 17.70 8.28 4.33
N ILE A 199 18.83 8.18 3.63
CA ILE A 199 19.10 7.09 2.67
C ILE A 199 20.23 6.22 3.21
N CYS A 200 19.97 4.93 3.37
CA CYS A 200 20.95 3.93 3.77
C CYS A 200 21.30 3.03 2.59
N ASN A 201 22.60 2.81 2.37
CA ASN A 201 23.13 1.77 1.49
C ASN A 201 23.75 0.66 2.35
N LEU A 202 23.11 -0.50 2.36
CA LEU A 202 23.49 -1.67 3.16
C LEU A 202 24.87 -2.23 2.81
N LYS A 203 25.39 -1.97 1.59
CA LYS A 203 26.77 -2.38 1.24
C LYS A 203 27.82 -1.55 1.96
N ASN A 204 27.55 -0.26 2.16
CA ASN A 204 28.52 0.69 2.71
C ASN A 204 28.39 0.83 4.23
N SER A 205 27.19 0.59 4.77
CA SER A 205 26.89 0.71 6.18
C SER A 205 26.00 -0.46 6.63
N PRO A 206 26.59 -1.63 6.93
CA PRO A 206 25.84 -2.70 7.60
C PRO A 206 25.25 -2.17 8.92
N GLY A 207 23.95 -2.41 9.13
CA GLY A 207 23.20 -1.87 10.28
C GLY A 207 22.83 -0.38 10.20
N CYS A 208 23.06 0.28 9.04
CA CYS A 208 22.67 1.68 8.79
C CYS A 208 23.15 2.69 9.85
N SER A 209 24.30 2.42 10.46
CA SER A 209 24.96 3.33 11.41
C SER A 209 25.48 4.62 10.76
N ARG A 210 25.78 4.60 9.46
CA ARG A 210 26.17 5.77 8.66
C ARG A 210 25.14 6.03 7.57
N LEU A 211 24.55 7.20 7.64
CA LEU A 211 23.51 7.64 6.70
C LEU A 211 24.15 8.35 5.52
N THR A 212 23.80 7.90 4.31
CA THR A 212 24.46 8.30 3.07
C THR A 212 24.02 9.70 2.62
N PHE A 213 22.74 10.04 2.83
CA PHE A 213 22.18 11.34 2.52
C PHE A 213 21.09 11.71 3.52
N PHE A 214 21.07 12.99 3.92
CA PHE A 214 20.08 13.56 4.83
C PHE A 214 19.37 14.72 4.16
N PHE A 215 18.10 14.55 3.83
CA PHE A 215 17.27 15.65 3.36
C PHE A 215 16.67 16.37 4.56
N LYS A 216 17.45 17.27 5.16
CA LYS A 216 16.97 18.15 6.25
C LYS A 216 16.22 19.33 5.68
N GLU A 217 14.99 19.52 6.13
CA GLU A 217 14.28 20.77 5.92
C GLU A 217 14.65 21.74 7.06
N LYS A 218 15.07 22.97 6.73
CA LYS A 218 15.24 24.00 7.77
C LYS A 218 13.86 24.32 8.34
N GLU A 219 13.62 23.93 9.58
CA GLU A 219 12.45 24.40 10.33
C GLU A 219 12.66 25.86 10.73
N ASP A 220 11.70 26.73 10.40
CA ASP A 220 11.65 28.08 10.95
C ASP A 220 11.34 28.01 12.45
N ARG A 221 12.26 28.53 13.28
CA ARG A 221 12.21 28.45 14.74
C ARG A 221 10.95 29.11 15.35
N SER A 222 10.34 30.06 14.65
CA SER A 222 9.16 30.81 15.08
C SER A 222 7.83 30.05 14.96
N ASP A 223 7.82 28.88 14.28
CA ASP A 223 6.59 28.16 13.90
C ASP A 223 6.44 26.79 14.60
N ARG A 224 7.24 26.53 15.66
CA ARG A 224 7.29 25.27 16.43
C ARG A 224 6.10 25.08 17.37
N ASN A 225 4.90 24.97 16.81
CA ASN A 225 3.72 24.54 17.58
C ASN A 225 3.59 23.01 17.56
N PHE A 226 3.17 22.41 18.68
CA PHE A 226 2.86 20.97 18.80
C PHE A 226 1.93 20.47 17.67
N ILE A 227 0.98 21.30 17.28
CA ILE A 227 0.06 21.07 16.16
C ILE A 227 0.84 20.91 14.83
N ARG A 228 1.90 21.70 14.60
CA ARG A 228 2.74 21.56 13.42
C ARG A 228 3.57 20.28 13.45
N GLN A 229 4.06 19.81 14.60
CA GLN A 229 4.74 18.51 14.70
C GLN A 229 3.81 17.34 14.37
N ARG A 230 2.52 17.45 14.72
CA ARG A 230 1.52 16.44 14.34
C ARG A 230 1.19 16.49 12.85
N ILE A 231 1.06 17.70 12.29
CA ILE A 231 0.77 17.95 10.87
C ILE A 231 2.00 17.71 9.96
N SER A 232 3.21 17.85 10.49
CA SER A 232 4.46 17.59 9.77
C SER A 232 4.70 16.10 9.58
N SER A 233 4.00 15.24 10.35
CA SER A 233 3.99 13.81 10.09
C SER A 233 3.51 13.56 8.66
N PHE A 234 4.42 13.04 7.85
CA PHE A 234 4.18 12.85 6.43
C PHE A 234 3.21 11.69 6.22
N SER A 235 2.29 11.86 5.29
CA SER A 235 1.23 10.88 5.05
C SER A 235 1.67 9.74 4.15
N ASP A 236 2.53 10.04 3.18
CA ASP A 236 2.97 9.08 2.18
C ASP A 236 4.21 9.56 1.41
N HIS A 237 4.99 8.59 0.94
CA HIS A 237 6.16 8.77 0.10
C HIS A 237 6.14 7.68 -0.96
N ASN A 238 6.36 8.02 -2.22
CA ASN A 238 6.55 7.04 -3.29
C ASN A 238 7.68 7.52 -4.21
N PHE A 239 8.33 6.61 -4.92
CA PHE A 239 9.19 7.01 -6.02
C PHE A 239 8.36 7.23 -7.28
N THR A 240 8.90 8.01 -8.22
CA THR A 240 8.52 7.83 -9.62
C THR A 240 8.93 6.44 -10.11
N ASN A 241 8.33 5.95 -11.18
CA ASN A 241 8.72 4.66 -11.78
C ASN A 241 10.21 4.65 -12.18
N SER A 242 10.76 5.80 -12.57
CA SER A 242 12.15 6.07 -12.93
C SER A 242 13.07 6.23 -11.72
N CYS A 243 12.52 6.36 -10.51
CA CYS A 243 13.25 6.64 -9.28
C CYS A 243 14.08 7.94 -9.29
N LYS A 244 13.92 8.79 -10.31
CA LYS A 244 14.59 10.09 -10.40
C LYS A 244 13.99 11.12 -9.44
N TYR A 245 12.71 10.96 -9.12
CA TYR A 245 12.01 11.83 -8.20
C TYR A 245 11.31 11.03 -7.11
N PHE A 246 11.15 11.66 -5.96
CA PHE A 246 10.19 11.22 -4.95
C PHE A 246 9.35 12.42 -4.55
N MET A 247 8.10 12.20 -4.17
CA MET A 247 7.33 13.24 -3.49
C MET A 247 7.16 12.90 -2.03
N ARG A 248 7.17 13.97 -1.25
CA ARG A 248 6.71 13.96 0.13
C ARG A 248 5.39 14.70 0.21
N ARG A 249 4.42 14.07 0.87
CA ARG A 249 3.13 14.71 1.15
C ARG A 249 3.03 15.01 2.64
N HIS A 250 2.91 16.29 2.96
CA HIS A 250 2.32 16.75 4.21
C HIS A 250 0.82 16.95 4.04
N TYR A 251 0.14 17.17 5.16
CA TYR A 251 -1.29 17.44 5.18
C TYR A 251 -1.71 18.63 4.29
N GLN A 252 -0.94 19.72 4.30
CA GLN A 252 -1.26 20.96 3.58
C GLN A 252 -0.46 21.16 2.29
N THR A 253 0.73 20.57 2.22
CA THR A 253 1.68 20.83 1.14
C THR A 253 2.24 19.51 0.64
N TYR A 254 2.67 19.49 -0.61
CA TYR A 254 3.50 18.41 -1.10
C TYR A 254 4.69 19.00 -1.82
N LYS A 255 5.79 18.26 -1.77
CA LYS A 255 7.08 18.67 -2.30
C LYS A 255 7.63 17.56 -3.18
N THR A 256 8.06 17.92 -4.37
CA THR A 256 8.80 17.00 -5.24
C THR A 256 10.28 17.21 -5.01
N TRP A 257 10.97 16.11 -4.76
CA TRP A 257 12.40 16.05 -4.57
C TRP A 257 13.02 15.29 -5.72
N HIS A 258 14.20 15.72 -6.14
CA HIS A 258 15.02 14.96 -7.06
C HIS A 258 16.02 14.17 -6.22
N THR A 259 16.17 12.88 -6.51
CA THR A 259 16.97 11.96 -5.68
C THR A 259 18.44 12.37 -5.60
N ASN A 260 18.99 12.93 -6.69
CA ASN A 260 20.38 13.37 -6.73
C ASN A 260 20.63 14.84 -6.32
N LEU A 261 19.58 15.66 -6.08
CA LEU A 261 19.77 17.11 -5.81
C LEU A 261 19.84 17.47 -4.31
N GLY A 262 19.94 16.47 -3.44
CA GLY A 262 20.14 16.69 -1.99
C GLY A 262 19.08 17.61 -1.36
N ASN A 263 19.53 18.55 -0.52
CA ASN A 263 18.72 19.16 0.56
C ASN A 263 17.71 20.24 0.14
N ARG A 264 17.36 20.37 -1.15
CA ARG A 264 16.32 21.31 -1.58
C ARG A 264 15.27 20.61 -2.44
N PRO A 265 13.97 20.89 -2.22
CA PRO A 265 12.93 20.37 -3.09
C PRO A 265 13.12 20.93 -4.50
N PHE A 266 12.97 20.07 -5.51
CA PHE A 266 13.10 20.43 -6.92
C PHE A 266 11.98 21.39 -7.38
N LYS A 267 10.83 21.40 -6.70
CA LYS A 267 9.72 22.32 -6.96
C LYS A 267 9.15 22.93 -5.69
N THR A 268 8.71 24.18 -5.81
CA THR A 268 7.99 24.92 -4.78
C THR A 268 6.81 24.12 -4.23
N PRO A 269 6.60 24.07 -2.91
CA PRO A 269 5.48 23.34 -2.32
C PRO A 269 4.15 23.84 -2.89
N GLN A 270 3.44 22.95 -3.57
CA GLN A 270 2.09 23.22 -4.02
C GLN A 270 1.12 22.93 -2.86
N ARG A 271 0.20 23.87 -2.62
CA ARG A 271 -0.65 23.87 -1.41
C ARG A 271 -2.05 23.37 -1.71
N HIS A 272 -2.62 22.61 -0.79
CA HIS A 272 -4.07 22.46 -0.67
C HIS A 272 -4.63 23.73 0.00
N ILE A 273 -4.85 24.75 -0.82
CA ILE A 273 -5.23 26.10 -0.35
C ILE A 273 -6.47 26.05 0.55
N TYR A 274 -7.48 25.24 0.20
CA TYR A 274 -8.71 25.14 1.00
C TYR A 274 -8.51 24.44 2.37
N ILE A 275 -7.63 23.44 2.47
CA ILE A 275 -7.31 22.81 3.77
C ILE A 275 -6.58 23.81 4.65
N THR A 276 -5.69 24.60 4.05
CA THR A 276 -4.86 25.59 4.75
C THR A 276 -5.70 26.69 5.41
N GLN A 277 -6.90 26.97 4.90
CA GLN A 277 -7.80 27.98 5.45
C GLN A 277 -8.75 27.45 6.53
N LYS A 278 -8.95 26.14 6.60
CA LYS A 278 -9.79 25.48 7.61
C LYS A 278 -8.96 24.80 8.72
N LYS A 279 -7.81 25.38 9.08
CA LYS A 279 -6.91 24.90 10.14
C LYS A 279 -7.64 24.55 11.43
N CYS A 280 -8.49 25.45 11.92
CA CYS A 280 -9.23 25.22 13.16
C CYS A 280 -10.22 24.05 13.04
N ALA A 281 -10.94 23.96 11.92
CA ALA A 281 -12.01 22.97 11.74
C ALA A 281 -11.50 21.52 11.63
N TYR A 282 -10.38 21.29 10.95
CA TYR A 282 -9.82 19.93 10.91
C TYR A 282 -9.05 19.58 12.20
N ASN A 283 -8.54 20.57 12.93
CA ASN A 283 -7.94 20.36 14.25
C ASN A 283 -9.02 19.94 15.27
N SER A 284 -10.16 20.63 15.30
CA SER A 284 -11.28 20.30 16.20
C SER A 284 -11.87 18.92 15.91
N ASN A 285 -11.83 18.47 14.65
CA ASN A 285 -12.37 17.18 14.23
C ASN A 285 -11.34 16.03 14.34
N ASN A 286 -10.18 16.23 14.96
CA ASN A 286 -9.12 15.23 15.09
C ASN A 286 -8.58 14.64 13.77
N CYS A 287 -8.82 15.30 12.63
CA CYS A 287 -8.39 14.86 11.31
C CYS A 287 -6.87 15.03 11.07
N THR A 288 -6.13 15.58 12.03
CA THR A 288 -4.67 15.75 11.96
C THR A 288 -3.91 14.42 11.81
N GLY A 289 -4.54 13.29 12.12
CA GLY A 289 -3.97 11.95 11.93
C GLY A 289 -4.22 11.34 10.55
N ASP A 290 -4.97 12.00 9.66
CA ASP A 290 -5.36 11.41 8.38
C ASP A 290 -4.18 11.30 7.42
N LYS A 291 -3.98 10.08 6.92
CA LYS A 291 -2.88 9.74 6.01
C LYS A 291 -3.38 9.64 4.58
N PHE A 292 -3.21 10.72 3.83
CA PHE A 292 -3.52 10.69 2.41
C PHE A 292 -2.41 10.10 1.54
N LYS A 293 -2.80 9.19 0.64
CA LYS A 293 -1.92 8.59 -0.37
C LYS A 293 -1.76 9.46 -1.61
N TRP A 294 -0.75 9.13 -2.41
CA TRP A 294 -0.51 9.76 -3.70
C TRP A 294 -0.04 8.75 -4.75
N VAL A 295 -0.25 9.09 -6.02
CA VAL A 295 0.06 8.20 -7.16
C VAL A 295 0.63 8.97 -8.35
N TRP A 296 1.51 8.32 -9.10
CA TRP A 296 2.00 8.78 -10.39
C TRP A 296 1.26 8.11 -11.54
N ASN A 297 1.16 8.84 -12.66
CA ASN A 297 0.89 8.19 -13.93
C ASN A 297 2.15 7.48 -14.46
N ARG A 298 1.98 6.49 -15.35
CA ARG A 298 3.09 5.71 -15.91
C ARG A 298 4.22 6.55 -16.52
N SER A 299 3.88 7.67 -17.16
CA SER A 299 4.85 8.58 -17.80
C SER A 299 5.43 9.66 -16.89
N GLU A 300 5.06 9.72 -15.61
CA GLU A 300 5.58 10.66 -14.60
C GLU A 300 5.39 12.15 -14.93
N LYS A 301 4.50 12.45 -15.87
CA LYS A 301 4.13 13.81 -16.24
C LYS A 301 2.96 14.32 -15.39
N LYS A 302 2.20 13.43 -14.77
CA LYS A 302 1.00 13.74 -13.97
C LYS A 302 1.03 12.95 -12.67
N HIS A 303 0.52 13.55 -11.61
CA HIS A 303 0.33 12.87 -10.32
C HIS A 303 -1.02 13.26 -9.73
N ALA A 304 -1.49 12.45 -8.80
CA ALA A 304 -2.75 12.69 -8.10
C ALA A 304 -2.63 12.42 -6.60
N THR A 305 -3.52 13.02 -5.84
CA THR A 305 -3.67 12.74 -4.43
C THR A 305 -5.08 12.95 -3.91
N GLY A 306 -5.45 12.18 -2.89
CA GLY A 306 -6.76 12.29 -2.23
C GLY A 306 -6.88 13.52 -1.33
N SER A 307 -8.10 13.88 -0.99
CA SER A 307 -8.46 14.94 -0.04
C SER A 307 -9.84 14.62 0.57
N TYR A 308 -10.27 15.45 1.52
CA TYR A 308 -11.62 15.42 2.09
C TYR A 308 -12.74 15.53 1.04
N THR A 309 -13.96 15.21 1.45
CA THR A 309 -15.20 15.29 0.65
C THR A 309 -15.15 14.54 -0.68
N ASN A 310 -14.51 13.37 -0.70
CA ASN A 310 -14.29 12.58 -1.92
C ASN A 310 -13.59 13.36 -3.05
N PHE A 311 -12.91 14.46 -2.71
CA PHE A 311 -12.10 15.19 -3.68
C PHE A 311 -10.75 14.52 -3.82
N PHE A 312 -10.21 14.65 -5.02
CA PHE A 312 -8.81 14.37 -5.28
C PHE A 312 -8.27 15.44 -6.20
N LYS A 313 -7.00 15.78 -6.02
CA LYS A 313 -6.31 16.71 -6.90
C LYS A 313 -5.48 15.96 -7.92
N ARG A 314 -5.47 16.46 -9.15
CA ARG A 314 -4.57 16.03 -10.22
C ARG A 314 -3.69 17.20 -10.63
N PHE A 315 -2.41 16.90 -10.77
CA PHE A 315 -1.38 17.88 -11.06
C PHE A 315 -0.60 17.47 -12.31
N LYS A 316 -0.03 18.47 -12.98
CA LYS A 316 0.95 18.28 -14.05
C LYS A 316 2.34 18.58 -13.46
N ARG A 317 3.32 17.71 -13.67
CA ARG A 317 4.67 17.88 -13.12
C ARG A 317 5.36 19.10 -13.70
N GLN A 318 5.19 19.42 -14.98
CA GLN A 318 5.91 20.51 -15.64
C GLN A 318 5.29 21.89 -15.36
N THR A 319 3.96 21.98 -15.33
CA THR A 319 3.22 23.24 -15.18
C THR A 319 2.64 23.40 -13.77
N PRO A 320 2.47 24.62 -13.24
CA PRO A 320 1.84 24.85 -11.94
C PRO A 320 0.33 24.51 -11.90
N GLN A 321 -0.27 24.20 -13.05
CA GLN A 321 -1.69 23.90 -13.19
C GLN A 321 -2.13 22.65 -12.39
N ASP A 322 -3.17 22.83 -11.58
CA ASP A 322 -3.85 21.78 -10.83
C ASP A 322 -5.35 21.71 -11.14
N PHE A 323 -5.94 20.54 -10.89
CA PHE A 323 -7.37 20.30 -11.05
C PHE A 323 -7.89 19.60 -9.80
N THR A 324 -8.97 20.13 -9.23
CA THR A 324 -9.71 19.43 -8.17
C THR A 324 -10.85 18.66 -8.83
N LEU A 325 -10.94 17.37 -8.56
CA LEU A 325 -11.94 16.46 -9.10
C LEU A 325 -12.69 15.82 -7.94
N GLU A 326 -13.89 15.34 -8.21
CA GLU A 326 -14.78 14.74 -7.21
C GLU A 326 -15.15 13.32 -7.62
N SER A 327 -15.00 12.39 -6.69
CA SER A 327 -15.49 11.02 -6.86
C SER A 327 -16.93 10.93 -6.34
N LYS A 328 -17.88 10.63 -7.23
CA LYS A 328 -19.30 10.43 -6.90
C LYS A 328 -19.75 9.07 -7.41
N ARG A 329 -20.44 8.31 -6.55
CA ARG A 329 -21.11 7.06 -6.93
C ARG A 329 -22.43 7.30 -7.67
N LYS A 330 -23.16 8.35 -7.31
CA LYS A 330 -24.42 8.72 -7.97
C LYS A 330 -24.13 9.30 -9.36
N ASN A 331 -24.81 8.79 -10.39
CA ASN A 331 -24.70 9.20 -11.80
C ASN A 331 -23.32 8.99 -12.43
N SER A 332 -22.52 8.02 -11.96
CA SER A 332 -21.25 7.67 -12.58
C SER A 332 -21.46 6.70 -13.73
N VAL A 333 -21.26 7.15 -14.96
CA VAL A 333 -21.16 6.26 -16.14
C VAL A 333 -19.70 5.84 -16.30
N PRO A 334 -19.40 4.55 -16.60
CA PRO A 334 -18.04 4.12 -16.92
C PRO A 334 -17.41 5.01 -18.01
N ARG A 335 -16.13 5.37 -17.82
CA ARG A 335 -15.36 6.27 -18.72
C ARG A 335 -15.86 7.72 -18.82
N MET A 336 -16.83 8.14 -18.00
CA MET A 336 -17.22 9.55 -17.94
C MET A 336 -16.04 10.42 -17.53
N THR A 337 -15.76 11.47 -18.30
CA THR A 337 -14.71 12.44 -17.97
C THR A 337 -15.20 13.35 -16.86
N LEU A 338 -14.47 13.39 -15.74
CA LEU A 338 -14.81 14.24 -14.60
C LEU A 338 -14.53 15.71 -14.92
N SER A 339 -15.49 16.58 -14.62
CA SER A 339 -15.34 18.02 -14.74
C SER A 339 -14.60 18.61 -13.52
N PRO A 340 -13.61 19.50 -13.73
CA PRO A 340 -12.92 20.17 -12.63
C PRO A 340 -13.87 20.99 -11.76
N LYS A 341 -13.77 20.81 -10.44
CA LYS A 341 -14.45 21.63 -9.44
C LYS A 341 -13.57 22.82 -9.07
N LYS A 342 -14.15 24.02 -9.11
CA LYS A 342 -13.53 25.23 -8.58
C LYS A 342 -14.09 25.47 -7.18
N ILE A 343 -13.21 25.42 -6.18
CA ILE A 343 -13.53 25.74 -4.80
C ILE A 343 -13.28 27.23 -4.62
N CYS A 344 -14.32 27.95 -4.22
CA CYS A 344 -14.25 29.37 -3.91
C CYS A 344 -13.99 29.59 -2.43
N ILE A 345 -13.03 30.47 -2.20
CA ILE A 345 -12.57 30.90 -0.89
C ILE A 345 -13.37 32.12 -0.41
N ASN A 346 -13.82 32.96 -1.34
CA ASN A 346 -14.52 34.20 -1.04
C ASN A 346 -16.04 33.98 -0.97
N LYS A 347 -16.72 34.78 -0.14
CA LYS A 347 -18.19 34.77 0.03
C LYS A 347 -18.96 35.05 -1.28
N LYS A 348 -18.36 35.79 -2.23
CA LYS A 348 -18.93 36.01 -3.57
C LYS A 348 -18.69 34.78 -4.47
N ARG A 349 -19.69 33.91 -4.54
CA ARG A 349 -19.67 32.63 -5.26
C ARG A 349 -20.33 32.75 -6.63
N LYS A 350 -19.68 32.28 -7.71
CA LYS A 350 -20.39 32.04 -8.99
C LYS A 350 -21.22 30.75 -8.88
N LYS A 351 -22.37 30.68 -9.56
CA LYS A 351 -23.38 29.60 -9.44
C LYS A 351 -22.81 28.16 -9.51
N PHE A 352 -21.69 27.96 -10.22
CA PHE A 352 -21.04 26.65 -10.42
C PHE A 352 -19.83 26.36 -9.51
N GLN A 353 -19.49 27.25 -8.58
CA GLN A 353 -18.37 27.09 -7.66
C GLN A 353 -18.82 26.49 -6.33
N LEU A 354 -17.97 25.65 -5.72
CA LEU A 354 -18.23 25.07 -4.40
C LEU A 354 -17.71 26.00 -3.32
N SER A 355 -18.47 26.16 -2.22
CA SER A 355 -18.01 26.92 -1.06
C SER A 355 -16.93 26.12 -0.32
N ILE A 356 -15.98 26.81 0.30
CA ILE A 356 -15.08 26.17 1.27
C ILE A 356 -15.84 25.58 2.46
N ASP A 357 -17.05 26.06 2.75
CA ASP A 357 -17.89 25.59 3.84
C ASP A 357 -18.57 24.25 3.58
N SER A 358 -18.70 23.84 2.32
CA SER A 358 -19.20 22.50 1.99
C SER A 358 -18.15 21.40 2.17
N ILE A 359 -16.95 21.73 2.65
CA ILE A 359 -15.91 20.75 2.93
C ILE A 359 -16.17 20.12 4.31
N LEU A 360 -16.58 18.86 4.28
CA LEU A 360 -16.73 17.99 5.43
C LEU A 360 -15.40 17.29 5.74
N PHE A 361 -15.01 17.34 7.00
CA PHE A 361 -13.88 16.61 7.56
C PHE A 361 -14.45 15.43 8.35
N SER A 362 -14.58 14.29 7.68
CA SER A 362 -15.16 13.03 8.17
C SER A 362 -14.39 11.84 7.63
#